data_AF-A0A6P0YCW6-F1
#
_entry.id   AF-A0A6P0YCW6-F1
#
_cell.length_a   1.000
_cell.length_b   1.000
_cell.length_c   1.000
_cell.angle_alpha   90.00
_cell.angle_beta   90.00
_cell.angle_gamma   90.00
#
_symmetry.space_group_name_H-M   'P 1'
#
loop_
_entity.id
_entity.type
_entity.pdbx_description
1 polymer ?
#
loop_
_entity_poly.entity_id
_entity_poly.type
_entity_poly.pdbx_seq_one_letter_code
_entity_poly.pdbx_strand_id
1 'polypeptide(L)'
;VKVLMGAPKSGLIEIHFKSPVKFVSGVVTSSRRTVLSAYNQNEELLAKDETSASNLLNSNSHISPNAQLTVNAQNIHKVSFYAFEGQLIVVDLKFGF
;
A
#
# COMPACT_ATOMS: atom_id res chain seq x y z
N VAL A 1 12.81 9.57 8.60
CA VAL A 1 11.87 10.52 7.93
C VAL A 1 10.52 9.84 7.86
N LYS A 2 9.43 10.51 8.28
CA LYS A 2 8.06 10.00 8.08
C LYS A 2 7.47 10.73 6.88
N VAL A 3 6.97 9.99 5.90
CA VAL A 3 6.38 10.57 4.68
C VAL A 3 4.87 10.31 4.71
N LEU A 4 4.10 11.34 4.38
CA LEU A 4 2.66 11.26 4.14
C LEU A 4 2.46 11.28 2.62
N MET A 5 1.78 10.27 2.09
CA MET A 5 1.43 10.19 0.66
C MET A 5 -0.09 10.12 0.52
N GLY A 6 -0.64 10.82 -0.47
CA GLY A 6 -2.06 10.83 -0.76
C GLY A 6 -2.33 10.71 -2.26
N ALA A 7 -3.32 9.90 -2.62
CA ALA A 7 -3.79 9.74 -4.01
C ALA A 7 -5.25 10.20 -4.11
N PRO A 8 -5.51 11.49 -4.45
CA PRO A 8 -6.87 12.04 -4.50
C PRO A 8 -7.62 11.70 -5.80
N LYS A 9 -6.91 11.33 -6.88
CA LYS A 9 -7.47 10.84 -8.15
C LYS A 9 -6.86 9.47 -8.43
N SER A 10 -7.66 8.51 -8.92
CA SER A 10 -7.39 7.07 -9.08
C SER A 10 -7.20 6.23 -7.82
N GLY A 11 -6.80 6.81 -6.69
CA GLY A 11 -6.54 6.04 -5.47
C GLY A 11 -5.35 5.08 -5.62
N LEU A 12 -4.46 5.34 -6.58
CA LEU A 12 -3.27 4.54 -6.87
C LEU A 12 -2.00 5.30 -6.43
N ILE A 13 -1.12 4.62 -5.71
CA ILE A 13 0.24 5.07 -5.42
C ILE A 13 1.19 3.99 -5.90
N GLU A 14 2.10 4.33 -6.80
CA GLU A 14 3.15 3.43 -7.27
C GLU A 14 4.52 3.86 -6.73
N ILE A 15 5.32 2.88 -6.32
CA ILE A 15 6.67 3.09 -5.80
C ILE A 15 7.60 2.15 -6.55
N HIS A 16 8.62 2.74 -7.18
CA HIS A 16 9.65 2.01 -7.93
C HIS A 16 10.97 2.06 -7.16
N PHE A 17 11.61 0.90 -7.02
CA PHE A 17 12.90 0.76 -6.35
C PHE A 17 14.01 0.57 -7.38
N LYS A 18 15.09 1.37 -7.28
CA LYS A 18 16.28 1.23 -8.14
C LYS A 18 17.06 -0.05 -7.87
N SER A 19 16.97 -0.58 -6.66
CA SER A 19 17.56 -1.84 -6.24
C SER A 19 16.49 -2.67 -5.56
N PRO A 20 16.46 -4.00 -5.78
CA PRO A 20 15.38 -4.83 -5.28
C PRO A 20 15.31 -4.81 -3.76
N VAL A 21 14.10 -4.67 -3.24
CA VAL A 21 13.81 -4.76 -1.80
C VAL A 21 13.19 -6.12 -1.48
N LYS A 22 13.24 -6.53 -0.21
CA LYS A 22 12.67 -7.79 0.30
C LYS A 22 11.31 -7.62 0.97
N PHE A 23 11.02 -6.43 1.46
CA PHE A 23 9.73 -6.12 2.05
C PHE A 23 9.35 -4.66 1.83
N VAL A 24 8.04 -4.42 1.83
CA VAL A 24 7.45 -3.08 1.93
C VAL A 24 6.28 -3.14 2.90
N SER A 25 6.16 -2.14 3.76
CA SER A 25 5.07 -1.99 4.70
C SER A 25 4.60 -0.54 4.73
N GLY A 26 3.31 -0.33 4.96
CA GLY A 26 2.73 1.00 5.12
C GLY A 26 1.43 0.94 5.88
N VAL A 27 1.14 2.00 6.64
CA VAL A 27 -0.11 2.17 7.37
C VAL A 27 -1.07 2.93 6.47
N VAL A 28 -2.23 2.34 6.20
CA VAL A 28 -3.20 2.86 5.24
C VAL A 28 -4.47 3.38 5.92
N THR A 29 -4.98 4.48 5.40
CA THR A 29 -6.33 4.99 5.67
C THR A 29 -7.00 5.25 4.33
N SER A 30 -8.17 4.65 4.10
CA SER A 30 -8.80 4.62 2.79
C SER A 30 -10.33 4.61 2.86
N SER A 31 -10.97 5.24 1.87
CA SER A 31 -12.42 5.23 1.69
C SER A 31 -12.97 3.93 1.10
N ARG A 32 -12.09 3.03 0.66
CA ARG A 32 -12.40 1.72 0.08
C ARG A 32 -11.42 0.68 0.59
N ARG A 33 -11.65 -0.59 0.25
CA ARG A 33 -10.62 -1.62 0.43
C ARG A 33 -9.33 -1.18 -0.27
N THR A 34 -8.18 -1.47 0.34
CA THR A 34 -6.87 -1.13 -0.21
C THR A 34 -6.08 -2.39 -0.45
N VAL A 35 -5.44 -2.46 -1.61
CA VAL A 35 -4.56 -3.56 -2.00
C VAL A 35 -3.13 -3.04 -2.09
N LEU A 36 -2.20 -3.67 -1.38
CA LEU A 36 -0.77 -3.52 -1.58
C LEU A 36 -0.26 -4.71 -2.40
N SER A 37 0.21 -4.44 -3.63
CA SER A 37 0.77 -5.45 -4.52
C SER A 37 2.27 -5.21 -4.72
N ALA A 38 3.07 -6.29 -4.71
CA ALA A 38 4.50 -6.27 -5.00
C ALA A 38 4.81 -6.98 -6.31
N TYR A 39 5.72 -6.39 -7.10
CA TYR A 39 6.08 -6.87 -8.42
C TYR A 39 7.60 -6.94 -8.61
N ASN A 40 8.04 -7.86 -9.46
CA ASN A 40 9.43 -7.89 -9.93
C ASN A 40 9.65 -6.91 -11.11
N GLN A 41 10.87 -6.92 -11.67
CA GLN A 41 11.25 -6.07 -12.81
C GLN A 41 10.47 -6.33 -14.10
N ASN A 42 9.86 -7.52 -14.24
CA ASN A 42 9.05 -7.91 -15.39
C ASN A 42 7.56 -7.62 -15.18
N GLU A 43 7.21 -6.86 -14.13
CA GLU A 43 5.83 -6.58 -13.70
C GLU A 43 5.03 -7.83 -13.27
N GLU A 44 5.70 -8.93 -12.94
CA GLU A 44 5.04 -10.12 -12.42
C GLU A 44 4.73 -9.94 -10.92
N LEU A 45 3.50 -10.26 -10.52
CA LEU A 45 3.05 -10.17 -9.13
C LEU A 45 3.77 -11.22 -8.27
N LEU A 46 4.47 -10.75 -7.24
CA LEU A 46 5.22 -11.57 -6.30
C LEU A 46 4.44 -11.85 -5.01
N ALA A 47 3.78 -10.83 -4.48
CA ALA A 47 3.06 -10.88 -3.20
C ALA A 47 1.98 -9.81 -3.15
N LYS A 48 0.99 -10.00 -2.28
CA LYS A 48 -0.09 -9.06 -2.07
C LYS A 48 -0.61 -9.12 -0.63
N ASP A 49 -1.03 -7.98 -0.11
CA ASP A 49 -1.79 -7.84 1.13
C ASP A 49 -2.96 -6.85 0.92
N GLU A 50 -4.04 -6.98 1.68
CA GLU A 50 -5.21 -6.11 1.52
C GLU A 50 -6.03 -5.88 2.78
N THR A 51 -6.72 -4.73 2.83
CA THR A 51 -7.81 -4.52 3.79
C THR A 51 -9.10 -5.12 3.23
N SER A 52 -9.95 -5.68 4.09
CA SER A 52 -11.24 -6.26 3.66
C SER A 52 -12.30 -5.21 3.32
N ALA A 53 -12.17 -3.99 3.85
CA ALA A 53 -13.11 -2.88 3.66
C ALA A 53 -12.42 -1.51 3.79
N SER A 54 -13.21 -0.43 3.72
CA SER A 54 -12.78 0.93 4.02
C SER A 54 -12.41 1.09 5.50
N ASN A 55 -11.58 2.07 5.82
CA ASN A 55 -11.17 2.35 7.21
C ASN A 55 -10.97 3.85 7.48
N LEU A 56 -11.80 4.71 6.86
CA LEU A 56 -11.79 6.14 7.14
C LEU A 56 -12.08 6.42 8.62
N LEU A 57 -11.36 7.41 9.16
CA LEU A 57 -11.68 8.01 10.46
C LEU A 57 -13.14 8.48 10.48
N ASN A 58 -13.85 8.15 11.55
CA ASN A 58 -15.28 8.48 11.76
C ASN A 58 -16.26 7.84 10.76
N SER A 59 -15.85 6.78 10.05
CA SER A 59 -16.79 5.91 9.34
C SER A 59 -17.32 4.82 10.27
N ASN A 60 -18.50 4.25 9.98
CA ASN A 60 -19.04 3.06 10.68
C ASN A 60 -18.23 1.78 10.39
N SER A 61 -16.95 1.90 10.01
CA SER A 61 -16.10 0.76 9.68
C SER A 61 -15.62 0.04 10.94
N HIS A 62 -15.65 -1.30 10.88
CA HIS A 62 -15.09 -2.18 11.90
C HIS A 62 -13.55 -2.29 11.82
N ILE A 63 -12.93 -1.78 10.77
CA ILE A 63 -11.46 -1.78 10.62
C ILE A 63 -10.92 -0.52 11.27
N SER A 64 -9.96 -0.69 12.19
CA SER A 64 -9.30 0.46 12.80
C SER A 64 -8.76 1.40 11.71
N PRO A 65 -8.98 2.72 11.83
CA PRO A 65 -8.17 3.66 11.07
C PRO A 65 -6.70 3.34 11.40
N ASN A 66 -5.83 3.30 10.38
CA ASN A 66 -4.43 2.83 10.46
C ASN A 66 -4.21 1.31 10.34
N ALA A 67 -4.85 0.65 9.38
CA ALA A 67 -4.50 -0.73 9.06
C ALA A 67 -3.10 -0.81 8.43
N GLN A 68 -2.24 -1.70 8.90
CA GLN A 68 -0.92 -1.91 8.30
C GLN A 68 -1.02 -2.96 7.20
N LEU A 69 -0.56 -2.64 5.99
CA LEU A 69 -0.37 -3.59 4.90
C LEU A 69 1.12 -3.90 4.75
N THR A 70 1.46 -5.16 4.54
CA THR A 70 2.84 -5.61 4.40
C THR A 70 2.98 -6.71 3.35
N VAL A 71 3.96 -6.56 2.47
CA VAL A 71 4.34 -7.58 1.49
C VAL A 71 5.79 -8.00 1.70
N ASN A 72 6.04 -9.29 1.59
CA ASN A 72 7.37 -9.89 1.68
C ASN A 72 7.58 -10.78 0.46
N ALA A 73 8.65 -10.53 -0.29
CA ALA A 73 9.05 -11.34 -1.44
C ALA A 73 10.51 -11.06 -1.78
N GLN A 74 11.19 -12.00 -2.43
CA GLN A 74 12.49 -11.71 -3.02
C GLN A 74 12.31 -10.84 -4.27
N ASN A 75 13.24 -9.93 -4.53
CA ASN A 75 13.35 -9.20 -5.79
C ASN A 75 12.22 -8.20 -6.12
N ILE A 76 11.64 -7.54 -5.11
CA ILE A 76 10.60 -6.52 -5.31
C ILE A 76 11.23 -5.28 -5.95
N HIS A 77 10.77 -4.92 -7.15
CA HIS A 77 11.20 -3.72 -7.87
C HIS A 77 10.12 -2.64 -7.91
N LYS A 78 8.86 -3.02 -7.74
CA LYS A 78 7.72 -2.11 -7.76
C LYS A 78 6.71 -2.56 -6.71
N VAL A 79 6.10 -1.60 -6.03
CA VAL A 79 4.85 -1.85 -5.31
C VAL A 79 3.78 -0.86 -5.74
N SER A 80 2.51 -1.28 -5.62
CA SER A 80 1.37 -0.39 -5.76
C SER A 80 0.45 -0.50 -4.57
N PHE A 81 0.00 0.63 -4.05
CA PHE A 81 -1.17 0.72 -3.18
C PHE A 81 -2.35 1.19 -4.02
N TYR A 82 -3.43 0.41 -4.05
CA TYR A 82 -4.62 0.74 -4.85
C TYR A 82 -5.88 0.69 -4.01
N ALA A 83 -6.65 1.78 -4.04
CA ALA A 83 -7.90 1.94 -3.31
C ALA A 83 -9.15 1.98 -4.23
N PHE A 84 -9.08 1.42 -5.44
CA PHE A 84 -10.26 1.29 -6.34
C PHE A 84 -10.97 2.63 -6.60
N GLU A 85 -10.24 3.66 -7.02
CA GLU A 85 -10.75 5.03 -7.22
C GLU A 85 -11.20 5.72 -5.91
N GLY A 86 -10.82 5.17 -4.76
CA GLY A 86 -11.06 5.74 -3.44
C GLY A 86 -10.00 6.76 -3.03
N GLN A 87 -10.30 7.49 -1.95
CA GLN A 87 -9.30 8.29 -1.26
C GLN A 87 -8.35 7.33 -0.55
N LEU A 88 -7.04 7.56 -0.69
CA LEU A 88 -6.00 6.76 -0.06
C LEU A 88 -4.96 7.67 0.57
N ILE A 89 -4.63 7.36 1.82
CA ILE A 89 -3.52 7.92 2.57
C ILE A 89 -2.62 6.77 3.01
N VAL A 90 -1.31 6.91 2.77
CA VAL A 90 -0.29 5.99 3.28
C VAL A 90 0.67 6.78 4.19
N VAL A 91 0.88 6.26 5.40
CA VAL A 91 1.82 6.80 6.39
C VAL A 91 2.77 5.70 6.87
N ASP A 92 3.90 6.12 7.47
CA ASP A 92 4.90 5.22 8.04
C ASP A 92 5.40 4.15 7.05
N LEU A 93 5.62 4.55 5.79
CA LEU A 93 6.15 3.70 4.74
C LEU A 93 7.56 3.19 5.12
N LYS A 94 7.74 1.88 5.11
CA LYS A 94 8.99 1.17 5.41
C LYS A 94 9.32 0.19 4.29
N PHE A 95 10.59 0.04 4.00
CA PHE A 95 11.12 -0.99 3.09
C PHE A 95 12.53 -1.38 3.52
N GLY A 96 13.02 -2.52 3.05
CA GLY A 96 14.39 -2.98 3.32
C GLY A 96 14.87 -4.02 2.32
N PHE A 97 16.19 -4.20 2.27
CA PHE A 97 16.92 -4.97 1.25
C PHE A 97 17.23 -6.41 1.64
#